data_AF-A0A060UT67-F1
#
_entry.id   AF-A0A060UT67-F1
#
_cell.length_a   1.000
_cell.length_b   1.000
_cell.length_c   1.000
_cell.angle_alpha   90.00
_cell.angle_beta   90.00
_cell.angle_gamma   90.00
#
_symmetry.space_group_name_H-M   'P 1'
#
loop_
_entity.id
_entity.type
_entity.pdbx_description
1 polymer ?
#
loop_
_entity_poly.entity_id
_entity_poly.type
_entity_poly.pdbx_seq_one_letter_code
_entity_poly.pdbx_strand_id
1 'polypeptide(L)'
;MPDSDGLPRHGDTVFAIQRPGQIRVFTLHEAEALFPLVRFITVQAHDELAPILESARASMQSHEALRQQEKRYEEIVRRWINKMERLGVVVAGLWLLDFDTGDGYLCWRYPEVVLGFYHGYDQGFSQRRPLPEILREHQPDWAASGEGEER
;
A
#
# COMPACT_ATOMS: atom_id res chain seq x y z
N MET A 1 31.14 19.47 29.55
CA MET A 1 30.91 18.09 30.00
C MET A 1 29.62 18.08 30.81
N PRO A 2 28.72 17.11 30.62
CA PRO A 2 28.40 16.38 29.39
C PRO A 2 26.88 16.51 29.07
N ASP A 3 26.47 16.16 27.85
CA ASP A 3 25.34 15.24 27.70
C ASP A 3 25.41 14.58 26.33
N SER A 4 25.47 13.26 26.39
CA SER A 4 25.46 12.29 25.32
C SER A 4 24.11 11.60 25.39
N ASP A 5 23.33 11.65 24.31
CA ASP A 5 22.37 10.61 23.87
C ASP A 5 21.39 11.26 22.88
N GLY A 6 21.04 10.67 21.74
CA GLY A 6 21.41 9.38 21.19
C GLY A 6 21.10 9.41 19.69
N LEU A 7 22.02 8.84 18.91
CA LEU A 7 21.80 8.53 17.51
C LEU A 7 20.53 7.66 17.38
N PRO A 8 19.65 7.91 16.41
CA PRO A 8 18.57 6.98 16.10
C PRO A 8 19.19 5.64 15.70
N ARG A 9 18.96 4.63 16.54
CA ARG A 9 19.32 3.24 16.27
C ARG A 9 18.44 2.75 15.11
N HIS A 10 19.05 2.10 14.13
CA HIS A 10 18.35 1.28 13.14
C HIS A 10 17.28 0.42 13.83
N GLY A 11 16.00 0.65 13.54
CA GLY A 11 14.92 -0.20 14.05
C GLY A 11 13.52 0.39 14.08
N ASP A 12 13.37 1.70 14.27
CA ASP A 12 12.05 2.32 14.46
C ASP A 12 11.75 3.37 13.39
N THR A 13 11.42 2.93 12.17
CA THR A 13 10.78 3.80 11.19
C THR A 13 9.37 4.12 11.69
N VAL A 14 9.23 5.19 12.47
CA VAL A 14 7.92 5.71 12.85
C VAL A 14 7.27 6.28 11.59
N PHE A 15 6.41 5.48 10.95
CA PHE A 15 5.62 5.93 9.81
C PHE A 15 4.66 7.04 10.28
N ALA A 16 4.76 8.22 9.67
CA ALA A 16 3.86 9.33 9.96
C ALA A 16 2.42 8.93 9.60
N ILE A 17 1.56 8.85 10.62
CA ILE A 17 0.13 8.60 10.44
C ILE A 17 -0.51 9.90 9.96
N GLN A 18 -1.06 9.88 8.74
CA GLN A 18 -1.71 11.05 8.15
C GLN A 18 -3.21 11.07 8.47
N ARG A 19 -3.86 12.20 8.21
CA ARG A 19 -5.33 12.28 8.20
C ARG A 19 -5.84 11.43 7.02
N PRO A 20 -6.93 10.66 7.18
CA PRO A 20 -7.53 9.92 6.06
C PRO A 20 -7.77 10.85 4.85
N GLY A 21 -7.43 10.36 3.65
CA GLY A 21 -7.60 11.08 2.39
C GLY A 21 -6.46 12.01 1.98
N GLN A 22 -5.39 12.14 2.77
CA GLN A 22 -4.19 12.88 2.37
C GLN A 22 -3.24 11.94 1.61
N ILE A 23 -3.07 12.19 0.30
CA ILE A 23 -2.11 11.46 -0.53
C ILE A 23 -0.70 11.96 -0.19
N ARG A 24 0.21 11.02 0.06
CA ARG A 24 1.64 11.30 0.28
C ARG A 24 2.40 11.02 -1.00
N VAL A 25 3.35 11.90 -1.32
CA VAL A 25 4.37 11.65 -2.34
C VAL A 25 5.52 10.86 -1.69
N PHE A 26 5.93 9.77 -2.34
CA PHE A 26 6.95 8.84 -1.89
C PHE A 26 8.13 8.81 -2.85
N THR A 27 9.31 8.66 -2.29
CA THR A 27 10.46 8.12 -3.02
C THR A 27 10.32 6.59 -3.14
N LEU A 28 11.07 5.96 -4.05
CA LEU A 28 11.11 4.50 -4.16
C LEU A 28 11.52 3.86 -2.83
N HIS A 29 12.54 4.42 -2.18
CA HIS A 29 13.03 3.92 -0.89
C HIS A 29 11.96 4.00 0.21
N GLU A 30 11.24 5.12 0.30
CA GLU A 30 10.15 5.27 1.28
C GLU A 30 9.00 4.30 1.02
N ALA A 31 8.63 4.10 -0.26
CA ALA A 31 7.61 3.15 -0.66
C ALA A 31 8.03 1.71 -0.31
N GLU A 32 9.28 1.33 -0.60
CA GLU A 32 9.84 0.02 -0.25
C GLU A 32 9.93 -0.19 1.26
N ALA A 33 10.26 0.84 2.04
CA ALA A 33 10.30 0.77 3.50
C ALA A 33 8.89 0.57 4.10
N LEU A 34 7.87 1.22 3.52
CA LEU A 34 6.47 1.10 3.95
C LEU A 34 5.79 -0.19 3.45
N PHE A 35 6.26 -0.73 2.32
CA PHE A 35 5.63 -1.84 1.62
C PHE A 35 5.39 -3.10 2.49
N PRO A 36 6.33 -3.56 3.34
CA PRO A 36 6.10 -4.71 4.22
C PRO A 36 4.86 -4.55 5.12
N LEU A 37 4.64 -3.35 5.65
CA LEU A 37 3.47 -3.06 6.50
C LEU A 37 2.18 -3.04 5.68
N VAL A 38 2.20 -2.41 4.51
CA VAL A 38 1.05 -2.39 3.57
C VAL A 38 0.65 -3.81 3.17
N ARG A 39 1.63 -4.63 2.79
CA ARG A 39 1.41 -6.04 2.44
C ARG A 39 0.86 -6.82 3.63
N PHE A 40 1.42 -6.64 4.83
CA PHE A 40 0.95 -7.32 6.04
C PHE A 40 -0.52 -6.99 6.36
N ILE A 41 -0.89 -5.71 6.38
CA ILE A 41 -2.28 -5.29 6.65
C ILE A 41 -3.23 -5.84 5.57
N THR A 42 -2.80 -5.85 4.31
CA THR A 42 -3.60 -6.37 3.20
C THR A 42 -3.81 -7.87 3.31
N VAL A 43 -2.77 -8.65 3.66
CA VAL A 43 -2.89 -10.10 3.91
C VAL A 43 -3.87 -10.37 5.06
N GLN A 44 -3.74 -9.65 6.17
CA GLN A 44 -4.65 -9.81 7.31
C GLN A 44 -6.11 -9.54 6.91
N ALA A 45 -6.37 -8.47 6.16
CA ALA A 45 -7.72 -8.13 5.72
C ALA A 45 -8.27 -9.15 4.70
N HIS A 46 -7.42 -9.63 3.80
CA HIS A 46 -7.77 -10.68 2.83
C HIS A 46 -8.16 -11.99 3.55
N ASP A 47 -7.35 -12.42 4.51
CA ASP A 47 -7.58 -13.66 5.25
C ASP A 47 -8.80 -13.57 6.17
N GLU A 48 -9.07 -12.39 6.74
CA GLU A 48 -10.29 -12.12 7.49
C GLU A 48 -11.54 -12.18 6.60
N LEU A 49 -11.42 -11.77 5.33
CA LEU A 49 -12.52 -11.74 4.36
C LEU A 49 -12.81 -13.12 3.75
N ALA A 50 -11.80 -13.99 3.64
CA ALA A 50 -11.91 -15.32 3.04
C ALA A 50 -13.09 -16.17 3.55
N PRO A 51 -13.32 -16.35 4.87
CA PRO A 51 -14.44 -17.16 5.36
C PRO A 51 -15.81 -16.56 5.02
N ILE A 52 -15.92 -15.22 4.91
CA ILE A 52 -17.17 -14.55 4.54
C ILE A 52 -17.49 -14.87 3.08
N LEU A 53 -16.50 -14.74 2.18
CA LEU A 53 -16.66 -15.06 0.77
C LEU A 53 -17.00 -16.52 0.54
N GLU A 54 -16.37 -17.44 1.28
CA GLU A 54 -16.68 -18.86 1.19
C GLU A 54 -18.10 -19.15 1.68
N SER A 55 -18.50 -18.56 2.81
CA SER A 55 -19.85 -18.74 3.33
C SER A 55 -20.90 -18.22 2.35
N ALA A 56 -20.70 -17.05 1.73
CA ALA A 56 -21.61 -16.44 0.77
C ALA A 56 -21.84 -17.29 -0.50
N ARG A 57 -20.90 -18.17 -0.86
CA ARG A 57 -21.05 -19.10 -1.99
C ARG A 57 -21.97 -20.29 -1.69
N ALA A 58 -22.32 -20.53 -0.43
CA ALA A 58 -23.20 -21.63 -0.04
C ALA A 58 -24.64 -21.39 -0.55
N SER A 59 -25.20 -22.38 -1.25
CA SER A 59 -26.45 -22.22 -2.04
C SER A 59 -27.75 -22.05 -1.23
N MET A 60 -27.71 -22.05 0.10
CA MET A 60 -28.91 -22.00 0.96
C MET A 60 -28.74 -21.05 2.16
N GLN A 61 -28.54 -19.77 1.87
CA GLN A 61 -28.52 -18.74 2.92
C GLN A 61 -29.86 -18.03 3.05
N SER A 62 -30.23 -17.66 4.28
CA SER A 62 -31.34 -16.76 4.51
C SER A 62 -30.98 -15.34 4.06
N HIS A 63 -31.98 -14.54 3.70
CA HIS A 63 -31.78 -13.14 3.32
C HIS A 63 -31.19 -12.30 4.46
N GLU A 64 -31.43 -12.68 5.72
CA GLU A 64 -30.79 -12.04 6.89
C GLU A 64 -29.31 -12.41 7.00
N ALA A 65 -28.96 -13.68 6.78
CA ALA A 65 -27.56 -14.12 6.80
C ALA A 65 -26.73 -13.42 5.70
N LEU A 66 -27.29 -13.27 4.49
CA LEU A 66 -26.68 -12.52 3.39
C LEU A 66 -26.39 -11.07 3.79
N ARG A 67 -27.39 -10.36 4.34
CA ARG A 67 -27.21 -8.97 4.81
C ARG A 67 -26.15 -8.84 5.89
N GLN A 68 -26.07 -9.80 6.81
CA GLN A 68 -25.04 -9.79 7.86
C GLN A 68 -23.64 -10.00 7.27
N GLN A 69 -23.51 -10.86 6.25
CA GLN A 69 -22.24 -11.07 5.55
C GLN A 69 -21.82 -9.85 4.75
N GLU A 70 -22.73 -9.20 4.03
CA GLU A 70 -22.47 -7.94 3.32
C GLU A 70 -21.96 -6.86 4.26
N LYS A 71 -22.58 -6.69 5.44
CA LYS A 71 -22.12 -5.74 6.46
C LYS A 71 -20.70 -6.05 6.94
N ARG A 72 -20.41 -7.30 7.26
CA ARG A 72 -19.06 -7.71 7.70
C ARG A 72 -18.02 -7.51 6.60
N TYR A 73 -18.38 -7.83 5.36
CA TYR A 73 -17.54 -7.58 4.19
C TYR A 73 -17.20 -6.09 4.09
N GLU A 74 -18.21 -5.22 4.14
CA GLU A 74 -18.01 -3.78 4.08
C GLU A 74 -17.17 -3.26 5.24
N GLU A 75 -17.37 -3.76 6.46
CA GLU A 75 -16.60 -3.36 7.63
C GLU A 75 -15.10 -3.69 7.46
N ILE A 76 -14.78 -4.90 6.99
CA ILE A 76 -13.38 -5.31 6.76
C ILE A 76 -12.74 -4.44 5.69
N VAL A 77 -13.42 -4.28 4.54
CA VAL A 77 -12.91 -3.49 3.41
C VAL A 77 -12.73 -2.02 3.82
N ARG A 78 -13.70 -1.41 4.51
CA ARG A 78 -13.59 -0.02 4.99
C ARG A 78 -12.44 0.14 5.98
N ARG A 79 -12.26 -0.80 6.91
CA ARG A 79 -11.12 -0.75 7.85
C ARG A 79 -9.79 -0.85 7.12
N TRP A 80 -9.70 -1.68 6.09
CA TRP A 80 -8.49 -1.78 5.27
C TRP A 80 -8.23 -0.47 4.51
N ILE A 81 -9.23 0.08 3.81
CA ILE A 81 -9.12 1.38 3.11
C ILE A 81 -8.63 2.47 4.05
N ASN A 82 -9.27 2.62 5.21
CA ASN A 82 -8.89 3.63 6.20
C ASN A 82 -7.44 3.47 6.69
N LYS A 83 -6.93 2.24 6.80
CA LYS A 83 -5.52 2.02 7.16
C LYS A 83 -4.59 2.45 6.03
N MET A 84 -4.90 2.11 4.78
CA MET A 84 -4.09 2.47 3.61
C MET A 84 -4.04 4.00 3.43
N GLU A 85 -5.19 4.67 3.51
CA GLU A 85 -5.26 6.13 3.40
C GLU A 85 -4.49 6.84 4.52
N ARG A 86 -4.50 6.30 5.75
CA ARG A 86 -3.71 6.86 6.86
C ARG A 86 -2.20 6.68 6.69
N LEU A 87 -1.78 5.72 5.85
CA LEU A 87 -0.40 5.55 5.45
C LEU A 87 -0.03 6.43 4.25
N GLY A 88 -0.99 7.16 3.68
CA GLY A 88 -0.82 8.03 2.50
C GLY A 88 -0.84 7.29 1.17
N VAL A 89 -1.22 6.01 1.16
CA VAL A 89 -1.29 5.16 -0.04
C VAL A 89 -2.65 5.33 -0.71
N VAL A 90 -2.66 5.38 -2.04
CA VAL A 90 -3.88 5.50 -2.84
C VAL A 90 -4.51 4.12 -3.04
N VAL A 91 -5.80 4.00 -2.74
CA VAL A 91 -6.57 2.78 -2.99
C VAL A 91 -7.25 2.86 -4.35
N ALA A 92 -6.68 2.19 -5.35
CA ALA A 92 -7.23 2.16 -6.71
C ALA A 92 -8.26 1.03 -6.91
N GLY A 93 -8.29 0.03 -6.03
CA GLY A 93 -9.28 -1.04 -6.05
C GLY A 93 -9.13 -2.00 -4.87
N LEU A 94 -9.96 -3.05 -4.83
CA LEU A 94 -9.85 -4.07 -3.78
C LEU A 94 -8.50 -4.77 -3.88
N TRP A 95 -7.66 -4.61 -2.85
CA TRP A 95 -6.28 -5.11 -2.79
C TRP A 95 -5.34 -4.57 -3.88
N LEU A 96 -5.72 -3.45 -4.50
CA LEU A 96 -4.95 -2.74 -5.51
C LEU A 96 -4.60 -1.35 -4.98
N LEU A 97 -3.30 -1.06 -4.91
CA LEU A 97 -2.75 0.10 -4.24
C LEU A 97 -1.70 0.78 -5.10
N ASP A 98 -1.67 2.10 -5.01
CA ASP A 98 -0.73 2.95 -5.72
C ASP A 98 0.00 3.87 -4.72
N PHE A 99 1.32 3.91 -4.81
CA PHE A 99 2.16 4.88 -4.10
C PHE A 99 2.48 6.01 -5.07
N ASP A 100 2.04 7.22 -4.75
CA ASP A 100 2.27 8.41 -5.57
C ASP A 100 3.74 8.83 -5.49
N THR A 101 4.42 8.98 -6.63
CA THR A 101 5.80 9.46 -6.69
C THR A 101 5.91 10.93 -7.07
N GLY A 102 4.79 11.62 -7.32
CA GLY A 102 4.76 12.98 -7.87
C GLY A 102 4.84 13.04 -9.40
N ASP A 103 5.30 11.95 -10.03
CA ASP A 103 5.36 11.80 -11.50
C ASP A 103 4.45 10.68 -12.02
N GLY A 104 3.95 9.82 -11.12
CA GLY A 104 3.08 8.70 -11.42
C GLY A 104 2.94 7.80 -10.20
N TYR A 105 2.65 6.52 -10.42
CA TYR A 105 2.34 5.58 -9.36
C TYR A 105 3.21 4.34 -9.40
N LEU A 106 3.83 4.01 -8.26
CA LEU A 106 4.32 2.66 -8.01
C LEU A 106 3.13 1.80 -7.63
N CYS A 107 2.78 0.86 -8.50
CA CYS A 107 1.53 0.11 -8.45
C CYS A 107 1.77 -1.31 -7.93
N TRP A 108 0.95 -1.74 -6.97
CA TRP A 108 0.99 -3.08 -6.41
C TRP A 108 -0.39 -3.68 -6.24
N ARG A 109 -0.51 -4.97 -6.57
CA ARG A 109 -1.73 -5.74 -6.33
C ARG A 109 -1.42 -7.02 -5.58
N TYR A 110 -2.15 -7.29 -4.50
CA TYR A 110 -2.08 -8.59 -3.83
C TYR A 110 -2.46 -9.72 -4.82
N PRO A 111 -1.72 -10.86 -4.88
CA PRO A 111 -0.66 -11.32 -3.97
C PRO A 111 0.79 -11.11 -4.47
N GLU A 112 1.07 -10.06 -5.24
CA GLU A 112 2.44 -9.78 -5.70
C GLU A 112 3.42 -9.67 -4.51
N VAL A 113 4.62 -10.22 -4.69
CA VAL A 113 5.61 -10.34 -3.60
C VAL A 113 6.42 -9.06 -3.42
N VAL A 114 6.57 -8.27 -4.48
CA VAL A 114 7.41 -7.08 -4.54
C VAL A 114 6.64 -5.90 -5.13
N LEU A 115 7.03 -4.69 -4.77
CA LEU A 115 6.60 -3.45 -5.44
C LEU A 115 7.40 -3.32 -6.75
N GLY A 116 6.86 -3.87 -7.84
CA GLY A 116 7.63 -4.11 -9.06
C GLY A 116 7.12 -3.40 -10.32
N PHE A 117 6.08 -2.58 -10.23
CA PHE A 117 5.46 -1.97 -11.39
C PHE A 117 5.22 -0.47 -11.20
N TYR A 118 5.21 0.25 -12.31
CA TYR A 118 4.94 1.68 -12.36
C TYR A 118 3.99 2.01 -13.51
N HIS A 119 3.12 3.01 -13.33
CA HIS A 119 2.36 3.62 -14.42
C HIS A 119 2.23 5.13 -14.23
N GLY A 120 2.05 5.85 -15.34
CA GLY A 120 1.75 7.29 -15.31
C GLY A 120 0.34 7.59 -14.80
N TYR A 121 0.05 8.87 -14.54
CA TYR A 121 -1.25 9.33 -14.04
C TYR A 121 -2.41 9.14 -15.03
N ASP A 122 -2.12 9.15 -16.33
CA ASP A 122 -3.08 8.94 -17.42
C ASP A 122 -3.25 7.45 -17.76
N GLN A 123 -2.47 6.58 -17.12
CA GLN A 123 -2.46 5.14 -17.31
C GLN A 123 -3.16 4.45 -16.14
N GLY A 124 -3.78 3.31 -16.42
CA GLY A 124 -4.36 2.43 -15.40
C GLY A 124 -3.51 1.17 -15.18
N PHE A 125 -3.93 0.35 -14.21
CA PHE A 125 -3.28 -0.92 -13.86
C PHE A 125 -2.85 -1.78 -15.06
N SER A 126 -3.69 -1.92 -16.09
CA SER A 126 -3.41 -2.74 -17.26
C SER A 126 -2.25 -2.24 -18.14
N GLN A 127 -1.85 -0.98 -17.96
CA GLN A 127 -0.79 -0.32 -18.72
C GLN A 127 0.52 -0.18 -17.91
N ARG A 128 0.56 -0.71 -16.67
CA ARG A 128 1.75 -0.64 -15.83
C ARG A 128 2.93 -1.38 -16.47
N ARG A 129 4.12 -0.80 -16.31
CA ARG A 129 5.38 -1.32 -16.83
C ARG A 129 6.26 -1.83 -15.69
N PRO A 130 7.11 -2.83 -15.93
CA PRO A 130 8.07 -3.29 -14.93
C PRO A 130 8.97 -2.15 -14.47
N LEU A 131 9.11 -1.98 -13.15
CA LEU A 131 9.91 -0.92 -12.55
C LEU A 131 11.37 -0.91 -13.06
N PRO A 132 12.09 -2.04 -13.22
CA PRO A 132 13.45 -2.03 -13.76
C PRO A 132 13.57 -1.50 -15.20
N GLU A 133 12.49 -1.50 -15.97
CA GLU A 133 12.45 -0.92 -17.32
C GLU A 133 12.37 0.61 -17.23
N ILE A 134 11.46 1.11 -16.40
CA ILE A 134 11.30 2.55 -16.14
C ILE A 134 12.59 3.17 -15.60
N LEU A 135 13.22 2.54 -14.61
CA LEU A 135 14.45 3.04 -14.00
C LEU A 135 15.61 3.14 -15.01
N ARG A 136 15.73 2.18 -15.93
CA ARG A 136 16.77 2.19 -16.97
C ARG A 136 16.56 3.27 -18.02
N GLU A 137 15.30 3.50 -18.40
CA GLU A 137 14.95 4.44 -19.46
C GLU A 137 14.95 5.91 -18.99
N HIS A 138 14.45 6.17 -17.78
CA HIS A 138 14.10 7.53 -17.36
C HIS A 138 14.93 8.06 -16.18
N GLN A 139 15.55 7.19 -15.36
CA GLN A 139 16.28 7.56 -14.14
C GLN A 139 15.61 8.69 -13.32
N PRO A 140 14.37 8.49 -12.86
CA PRO A 140 13.60 9.56 -12.25
C PRO A 140 14.13 9.93 -10.85
N ASP A 141 13.93 11.19 -10.45
CA ASP A 141 14.44 11.72 -9.18
C ASP A 141 13.91 10.97 -7.94
N TRP A 142 12.65 10.50 -8.01
CA TRP A 142 12.04 9.70 -6.96
C TRP A 142 12.73 8.35 -6.74
N ALA A 143 13.52 7.86 -7.70
CA ALA A 143 14.29 6.62 -7.58
C ALA A 143 15.65 6.80 -6.87
N ALA A 144 16.25 7.99 -6.96
CA ALA A 144 17.60 8.27 -6.47
C ALA A 144 17.67 8.73 -5.01
N SER A 145 16.54 9.11 -4.42
CA SER A 145 16.47 9.82 -3.13
C SER A 145 16.81 8.95 -1.89
N GLY A 146 17.47 7.80 -2.06
CA GLY A 146 17.99 6.95 -0.99
C GLY A 146 19.50 7.09 -0.74
N GLU A 147 20.25 7.78 -1.60
CA GLU A 147 21.70 7.94 -1.47
C GLU A 147 22.09 9.41 -1.59
N GLY A 148 22.22 10.11 -0.46
CA GLY A 148 22.59 11.53 -0.53
C GLY A 148 22.70 12.29 0.77
N GLU A 149 23.39 11.77 1.81
CA GLU A 149 23.97 12.65 2.83
C GLU A 149 25.13 12.00 3.62
N GLU A 150 26.24 11.69 2.96
CA GLU A 150 27.56 11.62 3.61
C GLU A 150 28.60 12.32 2.72
N ARG A 151 28.95 13.56 3.09
CA ARG A 151 30.19 14.24 2.71
C ARG A 151 30.81 14.88 3.95
#